data_AF-A0A926I6Y3-F1
#
_entry.id   AF-A0A926I6Y3-F1
#
_cell.length_a   1.000
_cell.length_b   1.000
_cell.length_c   1.000
_cell.angle_alpha   90.00
_cell.angle_beta   90.00
_cell.angle_gamma   90.00
#
_symmetry.space_group_name_H-M   'P 1'
#
loop_
_entity.id
_entity.type
_entity.pdbx_description
1 polymer ?
#
loop_
_entity_poly.entity_id
_entity_poly.type
_entity_poly.pdbx_seq_one_letter_code
_entity_poly.pdbx_strand_id
1 'polypeptide(L)'
;MIIRQLKHTQYEDFCHSLGKRAYAQPLDAFYTVTMHVDDWEYAVRLQPERHNKIAVLQALQIDRRGDSPNFGLITDGKLLSAFLDLLLWQGIRR
;
A
#
# COMPACT_ATOMS: atom_id res chain seq x y z
N MET A 1 -2.60 -3.78 -11.24
CA MET A 1 -2.94 -4.60 -10.05
C MET A 1 -2.05 -5.83 -9.98
N ILE A 2 -1.55 -6.17 -8.80
CA ILE A 2 -0.89 -7.46 -8.53
C ILE A 2 -1.56 -8.16 -7.36
N ILE A 3 -1.40 -9.49 -7.26
CA ILE A 3 -1.82 -10.27 -6.09
C ILE A 3 -0.61 -11.06 -5.62
N ARG A 4 -0.28 -10.95 -4.33
CA ARG A 4 0.85 -11.67 -3.73
C ARG A 4 0.39 -12.52 -2.55
N GLN A 5 0.84 -13.77 -2.56
CA GLN A 5 0.72 -14.69 -1.43
C GLN A 5 1.78 -14.35 -0.38
N LEU A 6 1.36 -14.14 0.86
CA LEU A 6 2.26 -13.96 2.01
C LEU A 6 2.29 -15.23 2.87
N LYS A 7 3.33 -15.36 3.70
CA LYS A 7 3.35 -16.35 4.78
C LYS A 7 2.29 -15.98 5.82
N HIS A 8 1.70 -16.97 6.49
CA HIS A 8 0.60 -16.76 7.45
C HIS A 8 0.91 -15.69 8.50
N THR A 9 2.03 -15.82 9.21
CA THR A 9 2.43 -14.87 10.26
C THR A 9 2.65 -13.46 9.69
N GLN A 10 3.36 -13.34 8.57
CA GLN A 10 3.57 -12.06 7.90
C GLN A 10 2.25 -11.41 7.46
N TYR A 11 1.28 -12.21 6.99
CA TYR A 11 -0.03 -11.73 6.60
C TYR A 11 -0.81 -11.19 7.79
N GLU A 12 -0.84 -11.91 8.91
CA GLU A 12 -1.52 -11.47 10.14
C GLU A 12 -0.92 -10.18 10.69
N ASP A 13 0.42 -10.12 10.80
CA ASP A 13 1.14 -8.93 11.27
C ASP A 13 0.90 -7.72 10.36
N PHE A 14 0.87 -7.95 9.05
CA PHE A 14 0.62 -6.91 8.07
C PHE A 14 -0.82 -6.40 8.14
N CYS A 15 -1.81 -7.29 8.21
CA CYS A 15 -3.22 -6.92 8.36
C CYS A 15 -3.47 -6.15 9.66
N HIS A 16 -2.87 -6.58 10.77
CA HIS A 16 -2.95 -5.87 12.04
C HIS A 16 -2.33 -4.46 11.97
N SER A 17 -1.22 -4.32 11.24
CA SER A 17 -0.58 -3.03 11.01
C SER A 17 -1.42 -2.12 10.11
N LEU A 18 -2.04 -2.66 9.05
CA LEU A 18 -2.96 -1.94 8.19
C LEU A 18 -4.14 -1.38 8.99
N GLY A 19 -4.78 -2.19 9.84
CA GLY A 19 -5.92 -1.76 10.64
C GLY A 19 -5.62 -0.61 11.62
N LYS A 20 -4.35 -0.39 11.98
CA LYS A 20 -3.93 0.70 12.88
C LYS A 20 -3.52 1.98 12.17
N ARG A 21 -2.97 1.87 10.95
CA ARG A 21 -2.21 2.95 10.30
C ARG A 21 -2.81 3.39 8.95
N ALA A 22 -3.63 2.55 8.35
CA ALA A 22 -4.19 2.81 7.04
C ALA A 22 -5.55 3.48 7.15
N TYR A 23 -5.87 4.30 6.14
CA TYR A 23 -7.20 4.87 6.00
C TYR A 23 -8.12 3.86 5.33
N ALA A 24 -9.21 3.49 6.01
CA ALA A 24 -10.31 2.71 5.46
C ALA A 24 -11.55 3.60 5.45
N GLN A 25 -12.18 3.79 4.29
CA GLN A 25 -13.48 4.45 4.24
C GLN A 25 -14.58 3.43 4.55
N PRO A 26 -15.68 3.86 5.18
CA PRO A 26 -16.87 3.03 5.24
C PRO A 26 -17.22 2.53 3.83
N LEU A 27 -17.49 1.21 3.72
CA LEU A 27 -17.84 0.51 2.48
C LEU A 27 -16.69 0.20 1.50
N ASP A 28 -15.46 0.66 1.77
CA ASP A 28 -14.30 0.24 0.99
C ASP A 28 -13.73 -1.08 1.53
N ALA A 29 -13.51 -2.04 0.61
CA ALA A 29 -12.81 -3.29 0.92
C ALA A 29 -11.27 -3.11 0.95
N PHE A 30 -10.77 -1.96 0.50
CA PHE A 30 -9.36 -1.64 0.41
C PHE A 30 -8.94 -0.62 1.48
N TYR A 31 -7.67 -0.68 1.82
CA TYR A 31 -6.97 0.27 2.66
C TYR A 31 -6.13 1.19 1.77
N THR A 32 -6.10 2.48 2.11
CA THR A 32 -5.13 3.42 1.54
C THR A 32 -4.01 3.66 2.55
N VAL A 33 -2.78 3.32 2.16
CA VAL A 33 -1.58 3.56 2.96
C VAL A 33 -0.76 4.65 2.31
N THR A 34 -0.45 5.71 3.06
CA THR A 34 0.50 6.73 2.62
C THR A 34 1.92 6.30 2.98
N MET A 35 2.85 6.47 2.04
CA MET A 35 4.26 6.20 2.26
C MET A 35 5.13 7.25 1.58
N HIS A 36 6.33 7.47 2.12
CA HIS A 36 7.31 8.37 1.54
C HIS A 36 8.50 7.54 1.05
N VAL A 37 8.92 7.78 -0.19
CA VAL A 37 10.15 7.23 -0.77
C VAL A 37 10.93 8.40 -1.32
N ASP A 38 12.11 8.64 -0.75
CA ASP A 38 12.88 9.86 -0.94
C ASP A 38 11.99 11.09 -0.71
N ASP A 39 11.93 12.00 -1.68
CA ASP A 39 11.14 13.22 -1.60
C ASP A 39 9.70 13.07 -2.16
N TRP A 40 9.28 11.84 -2.45
CA TRP A 40 7.98 11.57 -3.07
C TRP A 40 7.01 10.94 -2.08
N GLU A 41 5.79 11.46 -2.05
CA GLU A 41 4.66 10.87 -1.33
C GLU A 41 3.89 9.93 -2.27
N TYR A 42 3.48 8.78 -1.75
CA TYR A 42 2.65 7.82 -2.45
C TYR A 42 1.46 7.40 -1.60
N ALA A 43 0.28 7.27 -2.22
CA ALA A 43 -0.88 6.63 -1.63
C ALA A 43 -1.11 5.28 -2.33
N VAL A 44 -0.90 4.18 -1.60
CA VAL A 44 -1.02 2.81 -2.13
C VAL A 44 -2.33 2.18 -1.66
N ARG A 45 -3.13 1.68 -2.62
CA ARG A 45 -4.38 0.96 -2.32
C ARG A 45 -4.15 -0.54 -2.26
N LEU A 46 -4.47 -1.13 -1.11
CA LEU A 46 -4.22 -2.53 -0.77
C LEU A 46 -5.49 -3.19 -0.28
N GLN A 47 -5.71 -4.44 -0.67
CA GLN A 47 -6.86 -5.21 -0.22
C GLN A 47 -6.38 -6.57 0.31
N PRO A 48 -6.55 -6.83 1.61
CA PRO A 48 -6.43 -8.17 2.16
C PRO A 48 -7.45 -9.11 1.54
N GLU A 49 -6.99 -10.29 1.14
CA GLU A 49 -7.75 -11.30 0.43
C GLU A 49 -7.69 -12.64 1.15
N ARG A 50 -8.62 -13.53 0.81
CA ARG A 50 -8.63 -14.90 1.34
C ARG A 50 -7.31 -15.62 1.04
N HIS A 51 -7.00 -16.60 1.88
CA HIS A 51 -5.78 -17.43 1.78
C HIS A 51 -4.48 -16.63 1.92
N ASN A 52 -4.43 -15.64 2.82
CA ASN A 52 -3.22 -14.85 3.12
C ASN A 52 -2.65 -14.09 1.91
N LYS A 53 -3.55 -13.59 1.05
CA LYS A 53 -3.17 -12.84 -0.14
C LYS A 53 -3.37 -11.34 0.08
N ILE A 54 -2.51 -10.54 -0.53
CA ILE A 54 -2.67 -9.09 -0.62
C ILE A 54 -2.80 -8.72 -2.09
N ALA A 55 -3.89 -8.05 -2.46
CA ALA A 55 -4.01 -7.38 -3.73
C ALA A 55 -3.48 -5.95 -3.60
N VAL A 56 -2.55 -5.56 -4.48
CA VAL A 56 -2.14 -4.16 -4.64
C VAL A 56 -2.87 -3.63 -5.87
N LEU A 57 -3.84 -2.77 -5.66
CA LEU A 57 -4.77 -2.34 -6.71
C LEU A 57 -4.07 -1.33 -7.63
N GLN A 58 -3.57 -0.25 -7.02
CA GLN A 58 -2.92 0.89 -7.67
C GLN A 58 -2.17 1.72 -6.63
N ALA A 59 -1.31 2.62 -7.09
CA ALA A 59 -0.71 3.66 -6.26
C ALA A 59 -0.89 5.02 -6.93
N LEU A 60 -0.90 6.07 -6.13
CA LEU A 60 -0.92 7.45 -6.58
C LEU A 60 0.37 8.11 -6.09
N GLN A 61 1.22 8.55 -7.00
CA GLN A 61 2.30 9.47 -6.67
C GLN A 61 1.71 10.87 -6.48
N ILE A 62 2.11 11.54 -5.40
CA ILE A 62 1.62 12.86 -5.02
C ILE A 62 2.81 13.82 -5.02
N ASP A 63 2.81 14.76 -5.97
CA ASP A 63 3.75 15.88 -5.98
C ASP A 63 3.08 17.08 -5.32
N ARG A 64 3.68 17.60 -4.24
CA ARG A 64 3.19 18.79 -3.54
C ARG A 64 4.11 20.01 -3.67
N ARG A 65 5.10 19.96 -4.57
CA ARG A 65 6.12 21.02 -4.68
C ARG A 65 5.60 22.30 -5.37
N GLY A 66 4.49 22.22 -6.10
CA GLY A 66 3.84 23.37 -6.74
C GLY A 66 2.66 23.94 -5.95
N ASP A 67 2.04 24.99 -6.50
CA ASP A 67 0.85 25.65 -5.89
C ASP A 67 -0.38 24.73 -5.76
N SER A 68 -0.40 23.60 -6.48
CA SER A 68 -1.44 22.59 -6.39
C SER A 68 -0.83 21.19 -6.50
N PRO A 69 -1.37 20.21 -5.75
CA PRO A 69 -0.84 18.86 -5.81
C PRO A 69 -1.07 18.25 -7.20
N ASN A 70 -0.02 17.66 -7.77
CA ASN A 70 -0.11 16.87 -9.00
C ASN A 70 -0.13 15.37 -8.66
N PHE A 71 -0.85 14.59 -9.45
CA PHE A 71 -1.12 13.19 -9.16
C PHE A 71 -0.73 12.29 -10.33
N GLY A 72 0.15 11.32 -10.09
CA GLY A 72 0.56 10.31 -11.04
C GLY A 72 -0.03 8.95 -10.71
N LEU A 73 -0.94 8.43 -11.55
CA LEU A 73 -1.49 7.09 -11.36
C LEU A 73 -0.46 6.02 -11.74
N ILE A 74 -0.19 5.10 -10.83
CA ILE A 74 0.71 3.97 -11.02
C ILE A 74 -0.10 2.68 -10.98
N THR A 75 -0.10 1.96 -12.11
CA THR A 75 -0.70 0.63 -12.25
C THR A 75 0.30 -0.45 -12.65
N ASP A 76 1.56 -0.05 -12.91
CA ASP A 76 2.64 -0.95 -13.31
C ASP A 76 2.93 -2.00 -12.24
N GLY A 77 2.91 -3.28 -12.64
CA GLY A 77 3.01 -4.39 -11.71
C GLY A 77 4.34 -4.46 -10.95
N LYS A 78 5.46 -4.03 -11.55
CA LYS A 78 6.78 -4.06 -10.90
C LYS A 78 6.85 -3.00 -9.80
N LEU A 79 6.35 -1.80 -10.07
CA LEU A 79 6.26 -0.74 -9.07
C LEU A 79 5.31 -1.11 -7.94
N LEU A 80 4.12 -1.64 -8.26
CA LEU A 80 3.17 -2.09 -7.23
C LEU A 80 3.74 -3.22 -6.36
N SER A 81 4.50 -4.12 -6.96
CA SER A 81 5.24 -5.16 -6.24
C SER A 81 6.28 -4.54 -5.30
N ALA A 82 7.07 -3.57 -5.77
CA ALA A 82 8.09 -2.90 -4.96
C ALA A 82 7.48 -2.10 -3.79
N PHE A 83 6.33 -1.43 -3.99
CA PHE A 83 5.63 -0.75 -2.90
C PHE A 83 5.17 -1.73 -1.83
N LEU A 84 4.64 -2.90 -2.21
CA LEU A 84 4.29 -3.92 -1.23
C LEU A 84 5.51 -4.43 -0.46
N ASP A 85 6.64 -4.65 -1.14
CA ASP A 85 7.89 -5.04 -0.48
C ASP A 85 8.35 -4.01 0.56
N LEU A 86 8.30 -2.73 0.23
CA LEU A 86 8.63 -1.64 1.16
C LEU A 86 7.67 -1.58 2.36
N LEU A 87 6.36 -1.72 2.13
CA LEU A 87 5.36 -1.70 3.18
C LEU A 87 5.50 -2.89 4.14
N LEU A 88 5.78 -4.08 3.60
CA LEU A 88 6.06 -5.26 4.41
C LEU A 88 7.34 -5.07 5.25
N TRP A 89 8.37 -4.45 4.68
CA TRP A 89 9.61 -4.16 5.41
C TRP A 89 9.40 -3.14 6.54
N GLN A 90 8.67 -2.06 6.28
CA GLN A 90 8.35 -1.02 7.28
C GLN A 90 7.46 -1.55 8.42
N GLY A 91 6.62 -2.57 8.15
CA GLY A 91 5.78 -3.23 9.16
C GLY A 91 6.51 -4.23 10.07
N ILE A 92 7.71 -4.69 9.69
CA ILE A 92 8.51 -5.67 10.45
C ILE A 92 9.52 -5.00 11.40
N ARG A 93 9.82 -3.71 11.23
CA ARG A 93 10.60 -2.94 12.21
C ARG A 93 9.67 -2.30 13.25
N ARG A 94 9.45 -3.03 14.35
CA ARG A 94 9.27 -2.39 15.67
C ARG A 94 10.59 -1.83 16.15
#